data_AF-A0A1M2W5W6-F1
#
_entry.id   AF-A0A1M2W5W6-F1
#
_cell.length_a   1.000
_cell.length_b   1.000
_cell.length_c   1.000
_cell.angle_alpha   90.00
_cell.angle_beta   90.00
_cell.angle_gamma   90.00
#
_symmetry.space_group_name_H-M   'P 1'
#
loop_
_entity.id
_entity.type
_entity.pdbx_description
1 polymer ?
#
loop_
_entity_poly.entity_id
_entity_poly.type
_entity_poly.pdbx_seq_one_letter_code
_entity_poly.pdbx_strand_id
1 'polypeptide(L)'
;MNNSAAADNVRSLMARKDAIEAEMEAQLSVLQSNSVTMDTPLVDSEGFPLADVDIWAVRHARVRIIELRNDLKALMDKIMLALQEVYDPSAQSQPAPAAESSMNRASSGRPEPFARVDGVAPGSPAASAVSQC
;
A
#
# COMPACT_ATOMS: atom_id res chain seq x y z
N MET A 1 11.37 -23.33 9.80
CA MET A 1 9.97 -23.51 10.21
C MET A 1 9.09 -22.25 10.06
N ASN A 2 9.62 -21.06 9.74
CA ASN A 2 8.83 -19.81 9.81
C ASN A 2 7.84 -19.59 8.65
N ASN A 3 8.06 -20.24 7.49
CA ASN A 3 7.25 -19.98 6.30
C ASN A 3 5.81 -20.51 6.39
N SER A 4 5.58 -21.60 7.15
CA SER A 4 4.24 -22.21 7.29
C SER A 4 3.30 -21.29 8.08
N ALA A 5 3.77 -20.72 9.19
CA ALA A 5 2.95 -19.84 10.04
C ALA A 5 2.54 -18.55 9.31
N ALA A 6 3.45 -17.97 8.52
CA ALA A 6 3.16 -16.80 7.70
C ALA A 6 2.15 -17.13 6.58
N ALA A 7 2.30 -18.29 5.92
CA ALA A 7 1.34 -18.76 4.92
C ALA A 7 -0.06 -19.04 5.52
N ASP A 8 -0.13 -19.59 6.73
CA ASP A 8 -1.40 -19.82 7.43
C ASP A 8 -2.07 -18.49 7.83
N ASN A 9 -1.29 -17.49 8.25
CA ASN A 9 -1.80 -16.13 8.50
C ASN A 9 -2.42 -15.51 7.23
N VAL A 10 -1.72 -15.57 6.09
CA VAL A 10 -2.25 -15.09 4.80
C VAL A 10 -3.57 -15.79 4.45
N ARG A 11 -3.65 -17.12 4.63
CA ARG A 11 -4.89 -17.88 4.38
C ARG A 11 -6.03 -17.41 5.27
N SER A 12 -5.76 -17.12 6.54
CA SER A 12 -6.77 -16.59 7.48
C SER A 12 -7.26 -15.20 7.07
N LEU A 13 -6.37 -14.33 6.58
CA LEU A 13 -6.73 -12.99 6.10
C LEU A 13 -7.57 -13.08 4.82
N MET A 14 -7.27 -14.01 3.91
CA MET A 14 -8.09 -14.28 2.73
C MET A 14 -9.50 -14.77 3.10
N ALA A 15 -9.62 -15.70 4.04
CA ALA A 15 -10.94 -16.13 4.52
C ALA A 15 -11.76 -14.97 5.11
N ARG A 16 -11.10 -14.05 5.84
CA ARG A 16 -11.74 -12.84 6.37
C ARG A 16 -12.17 -11.88 5.25
N LYS A 17 -11.38 -11.74 4.19
CA LYS A 17 -11.75 -10.95 3.00
C LYS A 17 -13.05 -11.49 2.42
N ASP A 18 -13.12 -12.79 2.17
CA ASP A 18 -14.27 -13.42 1.54
C ASP A 18 -15.54 -13.27 2.41
N ALA A 19 -15.40 -13.33 3.74
CA ALA A 19 -16.50 -13.06 4.67
C ALA A 19 -17.01 -11.59 4.58
N ILE A 20 -16.10 -10.61 4.47
CA ILE A 20 -16.46 -9.20 4.32
C ILE A 20 -17.14 -8.96 2.96
N GLU A 21 -16.65 -9.58 1.89
CA GLU A 21 -17.26 -9.49 0.55
C GLU A 21 -18.67 -10.10 0.53
N ALA A 22 -18.86 -11.24 1.18
CA ALA A 22 -20.18 -11.86 1.32
C ALA A 22 -21.16 -10.97 2.11
N GLU A 23 -20.69 -10.35 3.20
CA GLU A 23 -21.52 -9.40 3.96
C GLU A 23 -21.86 -8.16 3.12
N MET A 24 -20.90 -7.64 2.34
CA MET A 24 -21.11 -6.50 1.45
C MET A 24 -22.16 -6.82 0.39
N GLU A 25 -22.11 -8.01 -0.21
CA GLU A 25 -23.11 -8.47 -1.19
C GLU A 25 -24.51 -8.57 -0.56
N ALA A 26 -24.61 -9.07 0.68
CA ALA A 26 -25.88 -9.11 1.40
C ALA A 26 -26.48 -7.70 1.59
N GLN A 27 -25.65 -6.70 1.93
CA GLN A 27 -26.12 -5.31 2.04
C GLN A 27 -26.48 -4.70 0.68
N LEU A 28 -25.76 -5.05 -0.39
CA LEU A 28 -26.10 -4.62 -1.75
C LEU A 28 -27.46 -5.19 -2.19
N SER A 29 -27.77 -6.43 -1.81
CA SER A 29 -29.07 -7.06 -2.07
C SER A 29 -30.23 -6.30 -1.39
N VAL A 30 -30.01 -5.74 -0.18
CA VAL A 30 -30.99 -4.88 0.49
C VAL A 30 -31.28 -3.62 -0.33
N LEU A 31 -30.25 -3.00 -0.91
CA LEU A 31 -30.41 -1.83 -1.77
C LEU A 31 -31.17 -2.18 -3.06
N GLN A 32 -30.81 -3.30 -3.70
CA GLN A 32 -31.49 -3.80 -4.90
C GLN A 32 -32.97 -4.11 -4.66
N SER A 33 -33.29 -4.71 -3.50
CA SER A 33 -34.68 -5.00 -3.11
C SER A 33 -35.52 -3.74 -2.94
N ASN A 34 -34.89 -2.62 -2.58
CA ASN A 34 -35.53 -1.31 -2.49
C ASN A 34 -35.41 -0.48 -3.78
N SER A 35 -34.89 -1.06 -4.88
CA SER A 35 -34.67 -0.37 -6.16
C SER A 35 -33.84 0.91 -6.06
N VAL A 36 -32.91 0.97 -5.10
CA VAL A 36 -32.01 2.11 -4.87
C VAL A 36 -30.54 1.70 -5.00
N THR A 37 -29.68 2.67 -5.30
CA THR A 37 -28.22 2.48 -5.33
C THR A 37 -27.59 3.15 -4.10
N MET A 38 -26.27 3.29 -4.06
CA MET A 38 -25.57 4.05 -3.01
C MET A 38 -25.83 5.56 -3.11
N ASP A 39 -26.18 6.06 -4.29
CA ASP A 39 -26.22 7.50 -4.61
C ASP A 39 -27.65 8.03 -4.82
N THR A 40 -28.65 7.15 -4.91
CA THR A 40 -30.05 7.56 -5.10
C THR A 40 -30.51 8.50 -3.99
N PRO A 41 -31.16 9.64 -4.30
CA PRO A 41 -31.75 10.50 -3.29
C PRO A 41 -32.85 9.76 -2.53
N LEU A 42 -32.93 9.98 -1.21
CA LEU A 42 -33.93 9.37 -0.31
C LEU A 42 -35.10 10.32 -0.02
N VAL A 43 -35.10 11.48 -0.67
CA VAL A 43 -36.14 12.49 -0.58
C VAL A 43 -36.57 12.90 -1.98
N ASP A 44 -37.83 13.30 -2.12
CA ASP A 44 -38.38 13.85 -3.35
C ASP A 44 -37.95 15.32 -3.56
N SER A 45 -38.46 15.94 -4.62
CA SER A 45 -38.19 17.34 -4.95
C SER A 45 -38.75 18.35 -3.95
N GLU A 46 -39.74 17.95 -3.15
CA GLU A 46 -40.37 18.79 -2.12
C GLU A 46 -39.70 18.60 -0.74
N GLY A 47 -38.78 17.64 -0.63
CA GLY A 47 -38.00 17.35 0.58
C GLY A 47 -38.63 16.30 1.48
N PHE A 48 -39.64 15.56 1.02
CA PHE A 48 -40.28 14.51 1.80
C PHE A 48 -39.63 13.13 1.55
N PRO A 49 -39.62 12.24 2.56
CA PRO A 49 -39.32 10.82 2.41
C PRO A 49 -40.01 10.15 1.21
N LEU A 50 -39.27 9.39 0.40
CA LEU A 50 -39.89 8.54 -0.62
C LEU A 50 -40.76 7.48 0.05
N ALA A 51 -42.05 7.45 -0.30
CA ALA A 51 -43.02 6.54 0.28
C ALA A 51 -42.77 5.06 -0.09
N ASP A 52 -42.19 4.81 -1.26
CA ASP A 52 -41.98 3.47 -1.82
C ASP A 52 -40.67 2.82 -1.35
N VAL A 53 -39.88 3.50 -0.53
CA VAL A 53 -38.54 3.06 -0.10
C VAL A 53 -38.46 2.98 1.41
N ASP A 54 -37.95 1.86 1.93
CA ASP A 54 -37.57 1.78 3.34
C ASP A 54 -36.26 2.57 3.58
N ILE A 55 -36.42 3.85 3.88
CA ILE A 55 -35.30 4.77 4.11
C ILE A 55 -34.42 4.32 5.27
N TRP A 56 -35.00 3.69 6.29
CA TRP A 56 -34.23 3.23 7.44
C TRP A 56 -33.31 2.08 7.04
N ALA A 57 -33.85 1.06 6.36
CA ALA A 57 -33.07 -0.08 5.88
C ALA A 57 -31.99 0.37 4.88
N VAL A 58 -32.35 1.24 3.94
CA VAL A 58 -31.41 1.76 2.92
C VAL A 58 -30.29 2.56 3.55
N ARG A 59 -30.59 3.46 4.50
CA ARG A 59 -29.56 4.26 5.18
C ARG A 59 -28.61 3.36 5.95
N HIS A 60 -29.14 2.35 6.65
CA HIS A 60 -28.33 1.41 7.41
C HIS A 60 -27.43 0.57 6.49
N ALA A 61 -27.98 0.02 5.42
CA ALA A 61 -27.23 -0.74 4.42
C ALA A 61 -26.11 0.10 3.77
N ARG A 62 -26.39 1.36 3.40
CA ARG A 62 -25.37 2.26 2.83
C ARG A 62 -24.22 2.51 3.81
N VAL A 63 -24.52 2.82 5.07
CA VAL A 63 -23.49 3.03 6.10
C VAL A 63 -22.66 1.76 6.26
N ARG A 64 -23.32 0.61 6.35
CA ARG A 64 -22.63 -0.68 6.51
C ARG A 64 -21.72 -1.00 5.32
N ILE A 65 -22.17 -0.75 4.09
CA ILE A 65 -21.33 -0.93 2.90
C ILE A 65 -20.10 -0.03 2.94
N ILE A 66 -20.23 1.23 3.38
CA ILE A 66 -19.10 2.16 3.49
C ILE A 66 -18.08 1.65 4.51
N GLU A 67 -18.54 1.20 5.69
CA GLU A 67 -17.68 0.59 6.71
C GLU A 67 -16.95 -0.64 6.15
N LEU A 68 -17.68 -1.57 5.54
CA LEU A 68 -17.11 -2.80 4.98
C LEU A 68 -16.10 -2.52 3.86
N ARG A 69 -16.33 -1.49 3.02
CA ARG A 69 -15.36 -1.07 1.99
C ARG A 69 -14.07 -0.55 2.61
N ASN A 70 -14.16 0.22 3.68
CA ASN A 70 -12.99 0.74 4.39
C ASN A 70 -12.22 -0.42 5.07
N ASP A 71 -12.94 -1.34 5.71
CA ASP A 71 -12.36 -2.51 6.34
C ASP A 71 -11.68 -3.42 5.34
N LEU A 72 -12.32 -3.67 4.18
CA LEU A 72 -11.76 -4.46 3.10
C LEU A 72 -10.48 -3.82 2.57
N LYS A 73 -10.46 -2.50 2.37
CA LYS A 73 -9.24 -1.79 1.96
C LYS A 73 -8.10 -1.99 2.96
N ALA A 74 -8.37 -1.77 4.25
CA ALA A 74 -7.38 -1.97 5.31
C ALA A 74 -6.92 -3.44 5.44
N LEU A 75 -7.81 -4.40 5.16
CA LEU A 75 -7.48 -5.82 5.14
C LEU A 75 -6.59 -6.18 3.94
N MET A 76 -6.86 -5.63 2.77
CA MET A 76 -6.04 -5.85 1.57
C MET A 76 -4.61 -5.34 1.77
N ASP A 77 -4.43 -4.20 2.42
CA ASP A 77 -3.11 -3.68 2.78
C ASP A 77 -2.36 -4.64 3.72
N LYS A 78 -3.06 -5.26 4.68
CA LYS A 78 -2.48 -6.30 5.56
C LYS A 78 -2.11 -7.57 4.81
N ILE A 79 -2.95 -8.02 3.88
CA ILE A 79 -2.66 -9.18 3.03
C ILE A 79 -1.40 -8.93 2.19
N MET A 80 -1.27 -7.74 1.62
CA MET A 80 -0.10 -7.33 0.86
C MET A 80 1.19 -7.45 1.68
N LEU A 81 1.21 -6.89 2.89
CA LEU A 81 2.36 -6.96 3.79
C LEU A 81 2.67 -8.41 4.21
N ALA A 82 1.64 -9.18 4.57
CA ALA A 82 1.82 -10.58 4.96
C ALA A 82 2.36 -11.44 3.81
N LEU A 83 1.94 -11.19 2.57
CA LEU A 83 2.48 -11.86 1.39
C LEU A 83 3.94 -11.48 1.13
N GLN A 84 4.31 -10.22 1.36
CA GLN A 84 5.70 -9.80 1.28
C GLN A 84 6.55 -10.59 2.27
N GLU A 85 6.13 -10.75 3.53
CA GLU A 85 6.87 -11.53 4.54
C GLU A 85 7.09 -13.01 4.15
N VAL A 86 6.13 -13.62 3.44
CA VAL A 86 6.26 -15.00 2.94
C VAL A 86 7.31 -15.12 1.83
N TYR A 87 7.44 -14.10 0.98
CA TYR A 87 8.23 -14.17 -0.25
C TYR A 87 9.57 -13.43 -0.18
N ASP A 88 9.79 -12.52 0.78
CA ASP A 88 11.00 -11.69 0.84
C ASP A 88 12.25 -12.54 1.18
N PRO A 89 13.17 -12.79 0.23
CA PRO A 89 14.38 -13.58 0.47
C PRO A 89 15.38 -12.84 1.37
N SER A 90 15.20 -11.52 1.56
CA SER A 90 16.04 -10.70 2.43
C SER A 90 15.78 -10.92 3.92
N ALA A 91 14.59 -11.42 4.31
CA ALA A 91 14.28 -11.79 5.70
C ALA A 91 15.03 -13.05 6.18
N GLN A 92 15.62 -13.83 5.26
CA GLN A 92 16.54 -14.93 5.58
C GLN A 92 17.98 -14.48 5.80
N SER A 93 18.31 -13.25 5.41
CA SER A 93 19.60 -12.66 5.76
C SER A 93 19.46 -12.07 7.16
N GLN A 94 19.94 -12.79 8.17
CA GLN A 94 20.20 -12.19 9.47
C GLN A 94 20.95 -10.88 9.29
N PRO A 95 20.68 -9.82 10.08
CA PRO A 95 21.67 -8.79 10.24
C PRO A 95 22.91 -9.47 10.83
N ALA A 96 23.98 -9.57 10.03
CA ALA A 96 25.30 -9.87 10.56
C ALA A 96 25.55 -8.93 11.76
N PRO A 97 26.15 -9.40 12.86
CA PRO A 97 26.37 -8.54 14.00
C PRO A 97 27.18 -7.35 13.53
N ALA A 98 26.78 -6.18 13.99
CA ALA A 98 27.46 -4.91 13.76
C ALA A 98 28.96 -5.09 14.03
N ALA A 99 29.74 -5.20 12.97
CA ALA A 99 31.15 -4.85 13.01
C ALA A 99 31.20 -3.33 13.05
N GLU A 100 31.37 -2.84 14.26
CA GLU A 100 31.75 -1.50 14.64
C GLU A 100 32.62 -0.84 13.57
N SER A 101 32.03 0.04 12.76
CA SER A 101 32.77 1.08 12.07
C SER A 101 32.22 2.40 12.56
N SER A 102 32.57 2.69 13.81
CA SER A 102 32.63 4.03 14.32
C SER A 102 33.50 4.86 13.38
N MET A 103 32.88 5.69 12.55
CA MET A 103 33.57 6.79 11.89
C MET A 103 32.69 8.02 11.89
N ASN A 104 32.42 8.45 13.12
CA ASN A 104 32.37 9.87 13.41
C ASN A 104 33.76 10.46 13.11
N ARG A 105 33.99 10.93 11.88
CA ARG A 105 35.06 11.87 11.60
C ARG A 105 34.61 12.88 10.57
N ALA A 106 34.01 13.95 11.08
CA ALA A 106 34.20 15.28 10.54
C ALA A 106 35.70 15.44 10.24
N SER A 107 36.07 15.25 8.98
CA SER A 107 37.39 15.52 8.47
C SER A 107 37.22 16.54 7.37
N SER A 108 37.32 17.80 7.78
CA SER A 108 37.79 18.90 6.94
C SER A 108 39.20 18.58 6.42
N GLY A 109 39.28 17.60 5.52
CA GLY A 109 40.49 17.04 4.94
C GLY A 109 40.19 16.64 3.52
N ARG A 110 41.06 17.06 2.60
CA ARG A 110 40.94 16.89 1.15
C ARG A 110 40.52 15.45 0.81
N PRO A 111 39.51 15.21 -0.05
CA PRO A 111 39.08 13.87 -0.39
C PRO A 111 40.23 13.07 -1.00
N GLU A 112 40.38 11.81 -0.59
CA GLU A 112 41.38 10.93 -1.19
C GLU A 112 41.03 10.64 -2.66
N PRO A 113 42.00 10.76 -3.58
CA PRO A 113 41.77 10.49 -4.98
C PRO A 113 41.53 9.00 -5.20
N PHE A 114 40.35 8.66 -5.73
CA PHE A 114 39.94 7.28 -6.00
C PHE A 114 40.29 6.80 -7.42
N ALA A 115 40.82 7.68 -8.27
CA ALA A 115 41.18 7.36 -9.66
C ALA A 115 42.34 8.23 -10.17
N ARG A 116 43.12 7.67 -11.10
CA ARG A 116 44.12 8.39 -11.91
C ARG A 116 43.65 8.41 -13.36
N VAL A 117 43.86 9.53 -14.04
CA VAL A 117 43.51 9.70 -15.45
C VAL A 117 44.75 9.45 -16.28
N ASP A 118 44.76 8.38 -17.07
CA ASP A 118 45.92 7.97 -17.87
C ASP A 118 45.99 8.64 -19.25
N GLY A 119 44.96 9.39 -19.66
CA GLY A 119 44.98 10.14 -20.92
C GLY A 119 43.72 10.98 -21.15
N VAL A 120 43.85 11.97 -22.03
CA VAL A 120 42.74 12.82 -22.48
C VAL A 120 42.66 12.73 -24.00
N ALA A 121 41.47 12.47 -24.54
CA ALA A 121 41.26 12.38 -25.98
C ALA A 121 41.30 13.77 -26.64
N PRO A 122 41.93 13.92 -27.82
CA PRO A 122 41.97 15.18 -28.55
C PRO A 122 40.56 15.62 -28.98
N GLY A 123 40.20 16.87 -28.70
CA GLY A 123 38.87 17.43 -28.99
C GLY A 123 37.79 17.14 -27.94
N SER A 124 38.13 16.51 -26.81
CA SER A 124 37.17 16.26 -25.72
C SER A 124 36.94 17.51 -24.85
N PRO A 125 35.80 17.60 -24.14
CA PRO A 125 35.55 18.68 -23.17
C PRO A 125 36.64 18.82 -22.10
N ALA A 126 37.29 17.72 -21.73
CA ALA A 126 38.42 17.71 -20.81
C ALA A 126 39.70 18.31 -21.41
N ALA A 127 39.88 18.23 -22.74
CA ALA A 127 41.03 18.84 -23.42
C ALA A 127 40.93 20.37 -23.45
N SER A 128 39.74 20.92 -23.71
CA SER A 128 39.53 22.37 -23.76
C SER A 128 39.72 23.07 -22.41
N ALA A 129 39.42 22.37 -21.31
CA ALA A 129 39.56 22.90 -19.95
C ALA A 129 41.02 23.10 -19.51
N VAL A 130 41.98 22.38 -20.10
CA VAL A 130 43.42 22.54 -19.79
C VAL A 130 44.02 23.75 -20.51
N SER A 131 43.40 24.25 -21.59
CA SER A 131 43.98 25.30 -22.43
C SER A 131 43.64 26.73 -22.01
N GLN A 132 42.94 26.92 -20.88
CA GLN A 132 42.66 28.24 -20.29
C GLN A 132 43.34 28.38 -18.93
N CYS A 133 44.66 28.51 -18.93
CA CYS A 133 45.50 29.03 -17.84
C CYS A 133 46.60 29.90 -18.46
#